data_AF-A0A6A4GA30-F1
#
_entry.id   AF-A0A6A4GA30-F1
#
_cell.length_a   1.000
_cell.length_b   1.000
_cell.length_c   1.000
_cell.angle_alpha   90.00
_cell.angle_beta   90.00
_cell.angle_gamma   90.00
#
_symmetry.space_group_name_H-M   'P 1'
#
loop_
_entity.id
_entity.type
_entity.pdbx_description
1 polymer ?
#
loop_
_entity_poly.entity_id
_entity_poly.type
_entity_poly.pdbx_seq_one_letter_code
_entity_poly.pdbx_strand_id
1 'polypeptide(L)'
;MSGWIGEVKAQTFEMEEAGVEVSELDTILAITMGLPPSYNYVVTTFDETATEQLTVDYITTRLLNAETQQNLNANPRAGSTSTPDPNSVALQVAKVPTPIEQITCYFCDEKGHYKSDCPKRKAWES
;
A
#
# COMPACT_ATOMS: atom_id res chain seq x y z
N MET A 1 9.65 6.07 -2.77
CA MET A 1 10.38 4.80 -2.63
C MET A 1 10.79 4.19 -3.96
N SER A 2 9.85 4.02 -4.91
CA SER A 2 10.15 3.45 -6.23
C SER A 2 11.30 4.16 -6.97
N GLY A 3 11.37 5.49 -6.92
CA GLY A 3 12.45 6.27 -7.53
C GLY A 3 13.83 5.95 -6.96
N TRP A 4 13.98 5.96 -5.62
CA TRP A 4 15.23 5.62 -4.92
C TRP A 4 15.70 4.20 -5.23
N ILE A 5 14.78 3.21 -5.17
CA ILE A 5 15.10 1.81 -5.47
C ILE A 5 15.58 1.68 -6.92
N GLY A 6 14.96 2.41 -7.86
CA GLY A 6 15.37 2.44 -9.26
C GLY A 6 16.75 3.04 -9.45
N GLU A 7 17.08 4.12 -8.74
CA GLU A 7 18.39 4.77 -8.77
C GLU A 7 19.51 3.84 -8.30
N VAL A 8 19.34 3.18 -7.14
CA VAL A 8 20.34 2.24 -6.62
C VAL A 8 20.53 1.05 -7.58
N LYS A 9 19.45 0.52 -8.15
CA LYS A 9 19.54 -0.57 -9.15
C LYS A 9 20.29 -0.14 -10.41
N ALA A 10 20.07 1.09 -10.88
CA ALA A 10 20.80 1.63 -12.02
C ALA A 10 22.30 1.78 -11.70
N GLN A 11 22.65 2.25 -10.50
CA GLN A 11 24.04 2.35 -10.06
C GLN A 11 24.72 0.99 -9.94
N THR A 12 24.06 -0.02 -9.35
CA THR A 12 24.57 -1.39 -9.32
C THR A 12 24.87 -1.89 -10.72
N PHE A 13 23.94 -1.70 -11.66
CA PHE A 13 24.10 -2.12 -13.05
C PHE A 13 25.28 -1.42 -13.74
N GLU A 14 25.42 -0.10 -13.58
CA GLU A 14 26.56 0.65 -14.13
C GLU A 14 27.91 0.18 -13.57
N MET A 15 27.95 -0.18 -12.28
CA MET A 15 29.14 -0.74 -11.65
C MET A 15 29.50 -2.12 -12.23
N GLU A 16 28.50 -2.98 -12.45
CA GLU A 16 28.69 -4.27 -13.09
C GLU A 16 29.19 -4.13 -14.54
N GLU A 17 28.66 -3.17 -15.31
CA GLU A 17 29.15 -2.87 -16.66
C GLU A 17 30.60 -2.36 -16.67
N ALA A 18 31.02 -1.65 -15.61
CA ALA A 18 32.40 -1.24 -15.40
C ALA A 18 33.32 -2.39 -14.95
N GLY A 19 32.80 -3.60 -14.79
CA GLY A 19 33.53 -4.79 -14.37
C GLY A 19 33.73 -4.91 -12.86
N VAL A 20 32.96 -4.16 -12.06
CA VAL A 20 32.94 -4.29 -10.61
C VAL A 20 31.91 -5.33 -10.22
N GLU A 21 32.32 -6.37 -9.50
CA GLU A 21 31.38 -7.34 -8.96
C GLU A 21 30.61 -6.71 -7.79
N VAL A 22 29.29 -6.63 -7.91
CA VAL A 22 28.40 -6.13 -6.85
C VAL A 22 27.50 -7.28 -6.43
N SER A 23 27.56 -7.68 -5.16
CA SER A 23 26.71 -8.77 -4.69
C SER A 23 25.26 -8.30 -4.49
N GLU A 24 24.33 -9.27 -4.42
CA GLU A 24 22.94 -8.98 -4.10
C GLU A 24 22.82 -8.31 -2.72
N LEU A 25 23.63 -8.75 -1.76
CA LEU A 25 23.68 -8.17 -0.41
C LEU A 25 24.20 -6.73 -0.40
N ASP A 26 25.16 -6.39 -1.27
CA ASP A 26 25.64 -5.01 -1.40
C ASP A 26 24.54 -4.08 -1.92
N THR A 27 23.74 -4.57 -2.87
CA THR A 27 22.57 -3.84 -3.39
C THR A 27 21.51 -3.65 -2.31
N ILE A 28 21.23 -4.71 -1.54
CA ILE A 28 20.28 -4.67 -0.42
C ILE A 28 20.75 -3.68 0.64
N LEU A 29 22.03 -3.73 1.01
CA LEU A 29 22.65 -2.80 1.96
C LEU A 29 22.56 -1.35 1.48
N ALA A 30 22.88 -1.10 0.20
CA ALA A 30 22.77 0.24 -0.38
C ALA A 30 21.34 0.78 -0.32
N ILE A 31 20.34 -0.08 -0.62
CA ILE A 31 18.93 0.28 -0.52
C ILE A 31 18.55 0.62 0.93
N THR A 32 18.92 -0.23 1.90
CA THR A 32 18.51 -0.05 3.31
C THR A 32 19.21 1.13 4.00
N MET A 33 20.46 1.44 3.66
CA MET A 33 21.17 2.60 4.22
C MET A 33 20.57 3.94 3.79
N GLY A 34 19.94 4.01 2.62
CA GLY A 34 19.29 5.23 2.12
C GLY A 34 17.87 5.45 2.63
N LEU A 35 17.35 4.60 3.51
CA LEU A 35 15.96 4.68 3.95
C LEU A 35 15.74 5.76 5.02
N PRO A 36 14.63 6.52 4.92
CA PRO A 36 14.23 7.44 5.99
C PRO A 36 13.89 6.68 7.30
N PRO A 37 14.01 7.32 8.48
CA PRO A 37 13.71 6.68 9.76
C PRO A 37 12.28 6.11 9.90
N SER A 38 11.32 6.62 9.11
CA SER A 38 9.96 6.08 9.06
C SER A 38 9.88 4.63 8.58
N TYR A 39 10.91 4.14 7.89
CA TYR A 39 11.01 2.76 7.39
C TYR A 39 11.81 1.83 8.32
N ASN A 40 12.25 2.29 9.50
CA ASN A 40 13.03 1.46 10.45
C ASN A 40 12.34 0.13 10.78
N TYR A 41 11.00 0.13 10.92
CA TYR A 41 10.25 -1.09 11.18
C TYR A 41 10.39 -2.13 10.05
N VAL A 42 10.55 -1.67 8.81
CA VAL A 42 10.75 -2.54 7.64
C VAL A 42 12.17 -3.11 7.68
N VAL A 43 13.16 -2.28 8.03
CA VAL A 43 14.55 -2.72 8.19
C VAL A 43 14.66 -3.80 9.25
N THR A 44 13.99 -3.63 10.40
CA THR A 44 13.94 -4.69 11.43
C THR A 44 13.39 -6.01 10.89
N THR A 45 12.34 -5.97 10.05
CA THR A 45 11.83 -7.22 9.44
C THR A 45 12.81 -7.85 8.46
N PHE A 46 13.67 -7.06 7.82
CA PHE A 46 14.74 -7.58 6.98
C PHE A 46 15.84 -8.23 7.81
N ASP A 47 16.22 -7.63 8.94
CA ASP A 47 17.22 -8.19 9.86
C ASP A 47 16.78 -9.53 10.47
N GLU A 48 15.47 -9.75 10.63
CA GLU A 48 14.88 -11.00 11.10
C GLU A 48 14.76 -12.07 9.99
N THR A 49 14.85 -11.67 8.73
CA THR A 49 14.71 -12.58 7.59
C THR A 49 16.01 -13.33 7.36
N ALA A 50 15.94 -14.64 7.13
CA ALA A 50 17.12 -15.44 6.79
C ALA A 50 17.78 -14.92 5.50
N THR A 51 19.11 -14.83 5.47
CA THR A 51 19.87 -14.29 4.34
C THR A 51 19.54 -14.97 3.00
N GLU A 52 19.19 -16.26 3.03
CA GLU A 52 18.80 -17.05 1.86
C GLU A 52 17.49 -16.58 1.19
N GLN A 53 16.63 -15.92 1.94
CA GLN A 53 15.34 -15.40 1.47
C GLN A 53 15.39 -13.89 1.22
N LEU A 54 16.48 -13.24 1.64
CA LEU A 54 16.67 -11.81 1.55
C LEU A 54 17.19 -11.45 0.15
N THR A 55 16.26 -11.35 -0.80
CA THR A 55 16.54 -10.98 -2.19
C THR A 55 16.18 -9.53 -2.47
N VAL A 56 16.76 -8.96 -3.53
CA VAL A 56 16.43 -7.59 -3.99
C VAL A 56 14.95 -7.46 -4.36
N ASP A 57 14.33 -8.52 -4.89
CA ASP A 57 12.90 -8.55 -5.20
C ASP A 57 12.03 -8.51 -3.95
N TYR A 58 12.37 -9.34 -2.95
CA TYR A 58 11.65 -9.40 -1.68
C TYR A 58 11.64 -8.04 -0.98
N ILE A 59 12.82 -7.39 -0.85
CA ILE A 59 12.91 -6.09 -0.20
C ILE A 59 12.19 -5.00 -1.02
N THR A 60 12.24 -5.07 -2.36
CA THR A 60 11.55 -4.12 -3.24
C THR A 60 10.05 -4.21 -3.00
N THR A 61 9.49 -5.43 -3.03
CA THR A 61 8.07 -5.68 -2.80
C THR A 61 7.63 -5.20 -1.42
N ARG A 62 8.44 -5.50 -0.39
CA ARG A 62 8.13 -5.11 0.99
C ARG A 62 8.17 -3.59 1.18
N LEU A 63 9.14 -2.89 0.60
CA LEU A 63 9.28 -1.43 0.68
C LEU A 63 8.14 -0.71 -0.06
N LEU A 64 7.71 -1.21 -1.22
CA LEU A 64 6.57 -0.64 -1.96
C LEU A 64 5.24 -0.84 -1.20
N ASN A 65 5.07 -2.00 -0.56
CA ASN A 65 3.91 -2.22 0.31
C ASN A 65 3.94 -1.28 1.53
N ALA A 66 5.11 -1.08 2.13
CA ALA A 66 5.29 -0.13 3.24
C ALA A 66 4.98 1.31 2.83
N GLU A 67 5.40 1.76 1.63
CA GLU A 67 5.06 3.08 1.09
C GLU A 67 3.54 3.27 0.94
N THR A 68 2.84 2.24 0.43
CA THR A 68 1.38 2.28 0.30
C THR A 68 0.70 2.48 1.67
N GLN A 69 1.14 1.74 2.69
CA GLN A 69 0.62 1.89 4.06
C GLN A 69 0.93 3.26 4.65
N GLN A 70 2.16 3.76 4.48
CA GLN A 70 2.51 5.10 4.97
C GLN A 70 1.67 6.20 4.33
N ASN A 71 1.33 6.08 3.04
CA ASN A 71 0.46 7.04 2.36
C ASN A 71 -0.96 7.06 2.96
N LEU A 72 -1.52 5.88 3.25
CA LEU A 72 -2.80 5.76 3.95
C LEU A 72 -2.75 6.38 5.36
N ASN A 73 -1.65 6.17 6.09
CA ASN A 73 -1.49 6.65 7.46
C ASN A 73 -1.13 8.14 7.55
N ALA A 74 -0.41 8.69 6.56
CA ALA A 74 0.00 10.10 6.51
C ALA A 74 -1.16 11.03 6.10
N ASN A 75 -2.24 10.49 5.53
CA ASN A 75 -3.45 11.24 5.20
C ASN A 75 -4.65 10.78 6.06
N PRO A 76 -4.72 11.16 7.36
CA PRO A 76 -5.87 10.85 8.21
C PRO A 76 -7.16 11.57 7.79
N ARG A 77 -7.15 12.41 6.74
CA ARG A 77 -8.35 13.10 6.24
C ARG A 77 -9.34 12.23 5.45
N ALA A 78 -9.07 10.93 5.29
CA ALA A 78 -10.05 9.97 4.76
C ALA A 78 -10.54 8.94 5.81
N GLY A 79 -10.30 9.18 7.10
CA GLY A 79 -10.81 8.35 8.19
C GLY A 79 -11.51 9.21 9.22
N SER A 80 -12.82 9.40 9.09
CA SER A 80 -13.64 9.92 10.18
C SER A 80 -13.53 8.97 11.37
N THR A 81 -12.85 9.48 12.40
CA THR A 81 -12.89 9.19 13.84
C THR A 81 -13.75 8.01 14.26
N SER A 82 -13.12 7.01 14.89
CA SER A 82 -13.58 6.48 16.20
C SER A 82 -12.42 5.74 16.88
N THR A 83 -12.17 6.15 18.12
CA THR A 83 -11.19 5.60 19.06
C THR A 83 -11.41 4.10 19.33
N PRO A 84 -10.36 3.30 19.60
CA PRO A 84 -10.50 1.87 19.88
C PRO A 84 -10.98 1.63 21.32
N ASP A 85 -12.06 0.88 21.46
CA ASP A 85 -12.48 0.27 22.73
C ASP A 85 -11.55 -0.93 23.05
N PRO A 86 -11.00 -1.04 24.28
CA PRO A 86 -9.91 -1.96 24.59
C PRO A 86 -10.32 -3.44 24.72
N ASN A 87 -11.55 -3.83 24.36
CA ASN A 87 -12.05 -5.18 24.63
C ASN A 87 -12.37 -6.07 23.42
N SER A 88 -11.86 -5.73 22.22
CA SER A 88 -12.19 -6.51 21.01
C SER A 88 -11.12 -7.56 20.67
N VAL A 89 -11.35 -8.78 21.13
CA VAL A 89 -10.70 -10.00 20.62
C VAL A 89 -11.27 -10.34 19.24
N ALA A 90 -10.39 -10.31 18.23
CA ALA A 90 -10.36 -11.03 16.94
C ALA A 90 -11.63 -11.23 16.06
N LEU A 91 -11.35 -11.33 14.75
CA LEU A 91 -12.12 -11.99 13.67
C LEU A 91 -13.07 -11.15 12.79
N GLN A 92 -12.75 -11.21 11.49
CA GLN A 92 -13.60 -11.06 10.30
C GLN A 92 -14.36 -9.74 10.18
N VAL A 93 -13.87 -8.86 9.30
CA VAL A 93 -14.57 -7.64 8.87
C VAL A 93 -15.80 -8.03 8.05
N ALA A 94 -16.91 -8.29 8.74
CA ALA A 94 -18.23 -8.18 8.17
C ALA A 94 -18.48 -6.70 7.87
N LYS A 95 -18.46 -6.34 6.58
CA LYS A 95 -18.74 -4.98 6.11
C LYS A 95 -20.17 -4.60 6.54
N VAL A 96 -20.28 -3.66 7.47
CA VAL A 96 -21.58 -3.17 7.96
C VAL A 96 -22.42 -2.69 6.77
N PRO A 97 -23.70 -3.10 6.64
CA PRO A 97 -24.55 -2.63 5.56
C PRO A 97 -24.70 -1.10 5.63
N THR A 98 -24.27 -0.41 4.58
CA THR A 98 -24.54 1.03 4.45
C THR A 98 -26.05 1.25 4.29
N PRO A 99 -26.67 2.13 5.09
CA PRO A 99 -28.10 2.42 4.96
C PRO A 99 -28.40 2.97 3.56
N ILE A 100 -29.47 2.48 2.95
CA ILE A 100 -29.86 2.81 1.56
C ILE A 100 -29.99 4.32 1.30
N GLU A 101 -30.31 5.09 2.34
CA GLU A 101 -30.46 6.54 2.32
C GLU A 101 -29.14 7.28 2.00
N GLN A 102 -27.99 6.67 2.27
CA GLN A 102 -26.67 7.24 2.00
C GLN A 102 -26.11 6.81 0.63
N ILE A 103 -26.80 5.91 -0.06
CA ILE A 103 -26.35 5.35 -1.33
C ILE A 103 -26.71 6.31 -2.44
N THR A 104 -25.70 6.74 -3.21
CA THR A 104 -25.88 7.65 -4.35
C THR A 104 -26.00 6.84 -5.64
N CYS A 105 -27.03 7.12 -6.42
CA CYS A 105 -27.26 6.45 -7.69
C CYS A 105 -26.30 6.94 -8.77
N TYR A 106 -25.54 6.03 -9.38
CA TYR A 106 -24.58 6.35 -10.46
C TYR A 106 -25.20 6.75 -11.80
N PHE A 107 -26.53 6.81 -11.92
CA PHE A 107 -27.21 7.23 -13.16
C PHE A 107 -27.81 8.63 -13.06
N CYS A 108 -28.38 8.98 -11.90
CA CYS A 108 -29.03 10.28 -11.70
C CYS A 108 -28.44 11.13 -10.57
N ASP A 109 -27.39 10.65 -9.91
CA ASP A 109 -26.70 11.28 -8.78
C ASP A 109 -27.60 11.60 -7.57
N GLU A 110 -28.79 11.01 -7.51
CA GLU A 110 -29.71 11.12 -6.37
C GLU A 110 -29.46 10.02 -5.34
N LYS A 111 -29.66 10.34 -4.06
CA LYS A 111 -29.49 9.40 -2.94
C LYS A 111 -30.74 8.55 -2.70
N GLY A 112 -30.59 7.42 -2.02
CA GLY A 112 -31.69 6.59 -1.54
C GLY A 112 -32.02 5.37 -2.41
N HIS A 113 -31.32 5.15 -3.53
CA HIS A 113 -31.54 3.99 -4.40
C HIS A 113 -30.28 3.61 -5.18
N TYR A 114 -30.19 2.35 -5.59
CA TYR A 114 -29.14 1.87 -6.47
C TYR A 114 -29.49 2.15 -7.94
N LYS A 115 -28.47 2.13 -8.81
CA LYS A 115 -28.65 2.25 -10.28
C LYS A 115 -29.76 1.33 -10.80
N SER A 116 -29.83 0.10 -10.29
CA SER A 116 -30.83 -0.92 -10.62
C SER A 116 -32.28 -0.50 -10.39
N ASP A 117 -32.53 0.34 -9.39
CA ASP A 117 -33.85 0.80 -8.99
C ASP A 117 -34.11 2.27 -9.36
N CYS A 118 -33.25 2.85 -10.20
CA CYS A 118 -33.36 4.25 -10.59
C CYS A 118 -34.62 4.52 -11.42
N PRO A 119 -35.53 5.40 -10.96
CA PRO A 119 -36.75 5.73 -11.70
C PRO A 119 -36.45 6.46 -13.01
N LYS A 120 -35.43 7.33 -13.02
CA LYS A 120 -34.99 8.03 -14.23
C LYS A 120 -34.40 7.09 -15.28
N ARG A 121 -33.73 6.02 -14.84
CA ARG A 121 -33.20 5.00 -15.75
C ARG A 121 -34.34 4.20 -16.38
N LYS A 122 -35.31 3.74 -15.56
CA LYS A 122 -36.51 3.03 -16.06
C LYS A 122 -37.32 3.84 -17.06
N ALA A 123 -37.42 5.16 -16.85
CA ALA A 123 -38.09 6.08 -17.77
C ALA A 123 -37.30 6.36 -19.06
N TRP A 124 -35.98 6.19 -19.07
CA TRP A 124 -35.12 6.35 -20.25
C TRP A 124 -35.00 5.05 -21.07
N GLU A 125 -35.25 3.90 -20.42
CA GLU A 125 -35.30 2.57 -21.03
C GLU A 125 -36.70 2.21 -21.59
N SER A 126 -37.70 3.09 -21.41
CA SER A 126 -39.07 2.95 -21.96
C SER A 126 -39.28 3.84 -23.18
#